data_AF-A0A9P7GSE0-F1
#
_entry.id   AF-A0A9P7GSE0-F1
#
_cell.length_a   1.000
_cell.length_b   1.000
_cell.length_c   1.000
_cell.angle_alpha   90.00
_cell.angle_beta   90.00
_cell.angle_gamma   90.00
#
_symmetry.space_group_name_H-M   'P 1'
#
loop_
_entity.id
_entity.type
_entity.pdbx_description
1 polymer ?
#
loop_
_entity_poly.entity_id
_entity_poly.type
_entity_poly.pdbx_seq_one_letter_code
_entity_poly.pdbx_strand_id
1 'polypeptide(L)'
;MAQSGAHKVVGVDIDESLIRAAWRRRRAVWSLQQPREDHPAPPQNTVPSPEESKSRKRKRTQDPSASSIPPTPPRLEPDYFPASCEHEFGSLPIPPSEIRGRTAFPHNVVFRSADWVANRIPEDAEGYTVVIGFSISKWIHLNGGDDALRAFFRRVHDVLEPGGNFVLEPQAWDTYAKAKRMDERLKENAKKLQIRPDDFERILSEVGFGPAQHFGTTGDGGE
;
A
#
# COMPACT_ATOMS: atom_id res chain seq x y z
N MET A 1 -6.42 -4.02 6.39
CA MET A 1 -5.19 -3.89 5.56
C MET A 1 -4.14 -4.83 6.11
N ALA A 2 -3.69 -5.81 5.32
CA ALA A 2 -2.61 -6.69 5.74
C ALA A 2 -1.33 -5.86 5.91
N GLN A 3 -0.64 -5.99 7.05
CA GLN A 3 0.76 -5.57 7.14
C GLN A 3 1.53 -6.43 6.13
N SER A 4 1.72 -5.92 4.91
CA SER A 4 2.73 -6.46 4.02
C SER A 4 4.05 -6.38 4.78
N GLY A 5 4.85 -7.44 4.77
CA GLY A 5 6.15 -7.49 5.45
C GLY A 5 7.20 -6.55 4.84
N ALA A 6 6.78 -5.45 4.21
CA ALA A 6 7.64 -4.47 3.58
C ALA A 6 8.47 -3.74 4.63
N HIS A 7 9.78 -3.74 4.43
CA HIS A 7 10.74 -3.09 5.32
C HIS A 7 10.61 -1.56 5.30
N LYS A 8 10.24 -0.99 4.15
CA LYS A 8 9.98 0.44 3.92
C LYS A 8 8.96 0.61 2.80
N VAL A 9 8.08 1.59 2.94
CA VAL A 9 7.06 1.97 1.95
C VAL A 9 7.11 3.47 1.77
N VAL A 10 7.21 3.92 0.52
CA VAL A 10 7.20 5.33 0.14
C VAL A 10 5.98 5.59 -0.73
N GLY A 11 5.02 6.37 -0.23
CA GLY A 11 3.89 6.85 -0.99
C GLY A 11 4.19 8.21 -1.61
N VAL A 12 3.93 8.37 -2.91
CA VAL A 12 4.16 9.63 -3.62
C VAL A 12 2.90 10.05 -4.33
N ASP A 13 2.54 11.32 -4.20
CA ASP A 13 1.41 11.94 -4.89
C ASP A 13 1.79 13.37 -5.26
N ILE A 14 1.24 13.89 -6.34
CA ILE A 14 1.48 15.29 -6.73
C ILE A 14 0.66 16.26 -5.86
N ASP A 15 -0.47 15.80 -5.30
CA ASP A 15 -1.36 16.62 -4.50
C ASP A 15 -0.98 16.57 -3.01
N GLU A 16 -0.50 17.71 -2.49
CA GLU A 16 -0.12 17.85 -1.10
C GLU A 16 -1.29 17.60 -0.12
N SER A 17 -2.53 17.86 -0.53
CA SER A 17 -3.72 17.60 0.29
C SER A 17 -3.96 16.09 0.48
N LEU A 18 -3.73 15.29 -0.56
CA LEU A 18 -3.78 13.83 -0.50
C LEU A 18 -2.65 13.27 0.37
N ILE A 19 -1.45 13.86 0.29
CA ILE A 19 -0.34 13.50 1.18
C ILE A 19 -0.67 13.81 2.65
N ARG A 20 -1.25 14.97 2.94
CA ARG A 20 -1.75 15.29 4.29
C ARG A 20 -2.82 14.30 4.75
N ALA A 21 -3.73 13.90 3.86
CA ALA A 21 -4.75 12.89 4.17
C ALA A 21 -4.11 11.52 4.43
N ALA A 22 -3.10 11.11 3.67
CA ALA A 22 -2.37 9.86 3.85
C ALA A 22 -1.64 9.81 5.19
N TRP A 23 -0.98 10.91 5.60
CA TRP A 23 -0.36 11.01 6.92
C TRP A 23 -1.38 10.89 8.07
N ARG A 24 -2.56 11.50 7.93
CA ARG A 24 -3.67 11.32 8.89
C ARG A 24 -4.15 9.87 8.92
N ARG A 25 -4.37 9.27 7.75
CA ARG A 25 -4.81 7.87 7.64
C ARG A 25 -3.82 6.90 8.26
N ARG A 26 -2.50 7.13 8.11
CA ARG A 26 -1.46 6.35 8.78
C ARG A 26 -1.65 6.37 10.30
N ARG A 27 -1.94 7.54 10.88
CA ARG A 27 -2.17 7.68 12.33
C ARG A 27 -3.49 7.03 12.78
N ALA A 28 -4.55 7.17 11.98
CA ALA A 28 -5.83 6.50 12.24
C ALA A 28 -5.65 4.97 12.26
N VAL A 29 -5.01 4.41 11.22
CA VAL A 29 -4.73 2.96 11.12
C VAL A 29 -3.85 2.48 12.27
N TRP A 30 -2.88 3.29 12.71
CA TRP A 30 -2.11 3.01 13.92
C TRP A 30 -3.00 2.93 15.17
N SER A 31 -3.94 3.85 15.30
CA SER A 31 -4.81 3.96 16.47
C SER A 31 -5.81 2.81 16.58
N LEU A 32 -6.13 2.17 15.46
CA LEU A 32 -7.07 1.04 15.37
C LEU A 32 -6.38 -0.32 15.51
N GLN A 33 -5.05 -0.39 15.60
CA GLN A 33 -4.33 -1.66 15.73
C GLN A 33 -4.39 -2.20 17.16
N GLN A 34 -4.44 -3.53 17.28
CA GLN A 34 -4.27 -4.20 18.55
C GLN A 34 -2.93 -3.80 19.21
N PRO A 35 -2.90 -3.50 20.52
CA PRO A 35 -1.65 -3.31 21.26
C PRO A 35 -0.76 -4.55 21.16
N ARG A 36 0.55 -4.36 20.93
CA ARG A 36 1.53 -5.47 21.02
C ARG A 36 1.63 -5.97 22.46
N GLU A 37 1.76 -7.29 22.64
CA GLU A 37 1.90 -7.97 23.94
C GLU A 37 3.17 -7.61 24.73
N ASP A 38 4.03 -6.74 24.20
CA ASP A 38 5.23 -6.24 24.89
C ASP A 38 4.89 -5.34 26.10
N HIS A 39 3.61 -5.06 26.35
CA HIS A 39 3.13 -4.44 27.59
C HIS A 39 2.60 -5.50 28.56
N PRO A 40 3.04 -5.52 29.83
CA PRO A 40 2.41 -6.37 30.83
C PRO A 40 0.91 -6.06 30.86
N ALA A 41 0.10 -7.10 30.71
CA ALA A 41 -1.35 -6.97 30.69
C ALA A 41 -1.81 -6.10 31.88
N PRO A 42 -2.74 -5.15 31.68
CA PRO A 42 -3.35 -4.47 32.80
C PRO A 42 -3.96 -5.53 33.74
N PRO A 43 -3.86 -5.35 35.07
CA PRO A 43 -4.40 -6.33 36.01
C PRO A 43 -5.86 -6.59 35.67
N GLN A 44 -6.18 -7.86 35.41
CA GLN A 44 -7.54 -8.29 35.17
C GLN A 44 -8.36 -7.94 36.41
N ASN A 45 -9.18 -6.90 36.31
CA ASN A 45 -10.26 -6.70 37.27
C ASN A 45 -11.24 -7.85 37.08
N THR A 46 -11.08 -8.87 37.92
CA THR A 46 -11.99 -9.99 38.05
C THR A 46 -13.36 -9.45 38.47
N VAL A 47 -14.27 -9.32 37.53
CA VAL A 47 -15.70 -9.27 37.83
C VAL A 47 -16.13 -10.71 38.13
N PRO A 48 -16.62 -11.04 39.33
CA PRO A 48 -17.11 -12.38 39.61
C PRO A 48 -18.44 -12.57 38.88
N SER A 49 -18.47 -13.50 37.92
CA SER A 49 -19.71 -14.00 37.31
C SER A 49 -20.28 -15.11 38.19
N PRO A 50 -21.58 -15.13 38.53
CA PRO A 50 -22.14 -16.15 39.41
C PRO A 50 -22.37 -17.48 38.66
N GLU A 51 -21.76 -18.51 39.24
CA GLU A 51 -22.15 -19.92 39.38
C GLU A 51 -22.69 -20.76 38.19
N GLU A 52 -21.87 -21.77 37.90
CA GLU A 52 -22.15 -23.20 37.65
C GLU A 52 -23.44 -23.66 36.94
N SER A 53 -23.23 -24.43 35.86
CA SER A 53 -23.97 -25.67 35.62
C SER A 53 -23.07 -26.69 34.89
N LYS A 54 -22.73 -27.76 35.61
CA LYS A 54 -21.88 -28.87 35.20
C LYS A 54 -22.57 -29.73 34.14
N SER A 55 -21.85 -30.17 33.11
CA SER A 55 -22.08 -31.47 32.48
C SER A 55 -20.81 -32.07 31.87
N ARG A 56 -20.51 -33.28 32.35
CA ARG A 56 -19.36 -34.13 32.01
C ARG A 56 -19.55 -34.82 30.65
N LYS A 57 -18.54 -34.88 29.77
CA LYS A 57 -18.15 -36.16 29.10
C LYS A 57 -16.84 -36.11 28.28
N ARG A 58 -15.94 -37.01 28.70
CA ARG A 58 -15.04 -37.90 27.92
C ARG A 58 -13.75 -37.38 27.26
N LYS A 59 -12.67 -37.70 27.99
CA LYS A 59 -11.28 -38.00 27.59
C LYS A 59 -11.20 -38.92 26.35
N ARG A 60 -10.49 -38.49 25.31
CA ARG A 60 -9.89 -39.36 24.28
C ARG A 60 -8.41 -38.99 24.10
N THR A 61 -7.62 -40.03 23.98
CA THR A 61 -6.16 -40.16 24.03
C THR A 61 -5.41 -39.39 22.93
N GLN A 62 -4.24 -38.87 23.30
CA GLN A 62 -3.22 -38.28 22.42
C GLN A 62 -2.44 -39.37 21.67
N ASP A 63 -2.06 -39.08 20.44
CA ASP A 63 -0.93 -39.69 19.72
C ASP A 63 0.07 -38.58 19.36
N PRO A 64 1.41 -38.79 19.50
CA PRO A 64 2.40 -37.74 19.31
C PRO A 64 3.10 -37.88 17.94
N SER A 65 2.64 -37.15 16.93
CA SER A 65 3.47 -36.84 15.75
C SER A 65 2.85 -35.70 14.93
N ALA A 66 3.23 -34.47 15.24
CA ALA A 66 2.99 -33.34 14.34
C ALA A 66 4.13 -32.33 14.47
N SER A 67 4.93 -32.29 13.40
CA SER A 67 5.83 -31.24 12.94
C SER A 67 5.84 -29.94 13.75
N SER A 68 6.98 -29.63 14.34
CA SER A 68 7.30 -28.33 14.94
C SER A 68 7.47 -27.28 13.85
N ILE A 69 6.36 -26.74 13.37
CA ILE A 69 6.34 -25.47 12.64
C ILE A 69 6.50 -24.37 13.71
N PRO A 70 7.53 -23.51 13.64
CA PRO A 70 7.62 -22.39 14.58
C PRO A 70 6.36 -21.53 14.46
N PRO A 71 5.77 -21.06 15.57
CA PRO A 71 4.55 -20.29 15.52
C PRO A 71 4.80 -19.00 14.73
N THR A 72 4.06 -18.82 13.64
CA THR A 72 3.95 -17.53 12.97
C THR A 72 3.60 -16.48 14.03
N PRO A 73 4.32 -15.35 14.13
CA PRO A 73 3.96 -14.31 15.08
C PRO A 73 2.51 -13.89 14.86
N PRO A 74 1.73 -13.65 15.93
CA PRO A 74 0.32 -13.30 15.80
C PRO A 74 0.21 -12.06 14.91
N ARG A 75 -0.58 -12.19 13.84
CA ARG A 75 -0.91 -11.04 13.00
C ARG A 75 -1.64 -10.03 13.88
N LEU A 76 -1.17 -8.79 13.88
CA LEU A 76 -1.88 -7.72 14.57
C LEU A 76 -3.24 -7.55 13.89
N GLU A 77 -4.31 -7.72 14.67
CA GLU A 77 -5.66 -7.52 14.16
C GLU A 77 -5.86 -6.04 13.80
N PRO A 78 -6.12 -5.72 12.52
CA PRO A 78 -6.58 -4.39 12.15
C PRO A 78 -7.99 -4.17 12.71
N ASP A 79 -8.36 -2.91 12.96
CA ASP A 79 -9.70 -2.54 13.44
C ASP A 79 -10.06 -3.15 14.82
N TYR A 80 -9.04 -3.37 15.67
CA TYR A 80 -9.19 -3.87 17.05
C TYR A 80 -9.99 -2.91 17.94
N PHE A 81 -9.70 -1.62 17.85
CA PHE A 81 -10.51 -0.60 18.50
C PHE A 81 -11.65 -0.16 17.57
N PRO A 82 -12.87 0.04 18.08
CA PRO A 82 -13.94 0.64 17.30
C PRO A 82 -13.54 2.00 16.71
N ALA A 83 -14.00 2.30 15.49
CA ALA A 83 -13.75 3.60 14.85
C ALA A 83 -14.29 4.79 15.67
N SER A 84 -15.27 4.56 16.56
CA SER A 84 -15.78 5.58 17.49
C SER A 84 -14.72 6.05 18.49
N CYS A 85 -13.74 5.21 18.85
CA CYS A 85 -12.68 5.60 19.78
C CYS A 85 -11.83 6.75 19.25
N GLU A 86 -11.52 6.77 17.95
CA GLU A 86 -10.78 7.90 17.36
C GLU A 86 -11.63 9.19 17.37
N HIS A 87 -12.95 9.09 17.23
CA HIS A 87 -13.83 10.26 17.28
C HIS A 87 -13.94 10.84 18.69
N GLU A 88 -14.03 9.97 19.71
CA GLU A 88 -14.22 10.37 21.10
C GLU A 88 -12.91 10.80 21.77
N PHE A 89 -11.80 10.13 21.47
CA PHE A 89 -10.52 10.31 22.15
C PHE A 89 -9.41 10.85 21.26
N GLY A 90 -9.65 11.00 19.95
CA GLY A 90 -8.61 11.32 18.97
C GLY A 90 -7.72 10.13 18.64
N SER A 91 -6.79 10.35 17.69
CA SER A 91 -5.81 9.32 17.31
C SER A 91 -4.76 9.12 18.41
N LEU A 92 -4.36 7.86 18.64
CA LEU A 92 -3.30 7.51 19.58
C LEU A 92 -1.95 8.15 19.18
N PRO A 93 -1.13 8.53 20.17
CA PRO A 93 0.23 8.98 19.90
C PRO A 93 1.05 7.85 19.27
N ILE A 94 1.91 8.20 18.32
CA ILE A 94 2.90 7.28 17.76
C ILE A 94 4.14 7.38 18.64
N PRO A 95 4.55 6.29 19.34
CA PRO A 95 5.75 6.31 20.15
C PRO A 95 7.01 6.48 19.29
N PRO A 96 8.13 6.95 19.88
CA PRO A 96 9.39 7.08 19.16
C PRO A 96 9.87 5.76 18.51
N SER A 97 10.54 5.87 17.36
CA SER A 97 10.97 4.71 16.57
C SER A 97 12.00 3.84 17.28
N GLU A 98 12.72 4.40 18.26
CA GLU A 98 13.69 3.73 19.11
C GLU A 98 13.03 2.62 19.95
N ILE A 99 11.74 2.78 20.27
CA ILE A 99 10.97 1.82 21.09
C ILE A 99 10.37 0.69 20.23
N ARG A 100 9.90 1.01 19.02
CA ARG A 100 9.15 0.05 18.17
C ARG A 100 9.91 -0.51 16.97
N GLY A 101 11.09 0.03 16.68
CA GLY A 101 11.87 -0.28 15.49
C GLY A 101 11.47 0.58 14.29
N ARG A 102 12.46 0.92 13.46
CA ARG A 102 12.30 1.80 12.29
C ARG A 102 11.60 1.13 11.11
N THR A 103 11.60 -0.20 11.08
CA THR A 103 11.16 -1.04 9.97
C THR A 103 9.75 -1.62 10.20
N ALA A 104 9.17 -1.33 11.36
CA ALA A 104 7.80 -1.68 11.69
C ALA A 104 6.85 -0.51 11.41
N PHE A 105 5.61 -0.83 11.06
CA PHE A 105 4.54 0.16 11.01
C PHE A 105 4.36 0.82 12.39
N PRO A 106 4.16 2.15 12.47
CA PRO A 106 3.96 3.11 11.37
C PRO A 106 5.23 3.81 10.88
N HIS A 107 6.42 3.42 11.35
CA HIS A 107 7.69 4.09 11.06
C HIS A 107 8.26 3.74 9.68
N ASN A 108 7.93 2.56 9.16
CA ASN A 108 8.35 2.12 7.83
C ASN A 108 7.59 2.79 6.68
N VAL A 109 6.60 3.66 6.95
CA VAL A 109 5.81 4.34 5.90
C VAL A 109 6.09 5.83 5.88
N VAL A 110 6.48 6.33 4.70
CA VAL A 110 6.73 7.76 4.44
C VAL A 110 5.90 8.22 3.24
N PHE A 111 5.45 9.47 3.26
CA PHE A 111 4.74 10.09 2.14
C PHE A 111 5.45 11.35 1.64
N ARG A 112 5.49 11.54 0.31
CA ARG A 112 6.12 12.69 -0.37
C ARG A 112 5.14 13.34 -1.34
N SER A 113 5.07 14.67 -1.33
CA SER A 113 4.41 15.43 -2.38
C SER A 113 5.43 15.75 -3.48
N ALA A 114 5.24 15.21 -4.69
CA ALA A 114 6.12 15.44 -5.82
C ALA A 114 5.45 15.08 -7.15
N ASP A 115 5.75 15.84 -8.20
CA ASP A 115 5.71 15.29 -9.57
C ASP A 115 6.89 14.32 -9.70
N TRP A 116 6.62 13.04 -9.44
CA TRP A 116 7.64 11.99 -9.44
C TRP A 116 8.14 11.65 -10.84
N VAL A 117 7.48 12.05 -11.93
CA VAL A 117 8.07 11.86 -13.26
C VAL A 117 9.21 12.86 -13.44
N ALA A 118 8.99 14.12 -13.07
CA ALA A 118 9.94 15.21 -13.27
C ALA A 118 11.02 15.34 -12.18
N ASN A 119 10.72 15.00 -10.92
CA ASN A 119 11.58 15.35 -9.77
C ASN A 119 12.03 14.12 -8.99
N ARG A 120 13.33 14.00 -8.67
CA ARG A 120 13.88 12.95 -7.78
C ARG A 120 13.51 13.20 -6.33
N ILE A 121 13.19 12.14 -5.59
CA ILE A 121 13.02 12.19 -4.13
C ILE A 121 14.21 11.50 -3.44
N PRO A 122 14.57 11.87 -2.19
CA PRO A 122 15.75 11.32 -1.52
C PRO A 122 15.76 9.78 -1.45
N GLU A 123 14.59 9.18 -1.25
CA GLU A 123 14.43 7.73 -1.14
C GLU A 123 14.77 6.99 -2.43
N ASP A 124 14.73 7.64 -3.61
CA ASP A 124 15.09 7.01 -4.88
C ASP A 124 16.56 6.55 -4.91
N ALA A 125 17.43 7.16 -4.10
CA ALA A 125 18.84 6.77 -4.02
C ALA A 125 19.07 5.44 -3.30
N GLU A 126 18.10 4.97 -2.51
CA GLU A 126 18.16 3.68 -1.82
C GLU A 126 17.73 2.52 -2.72
N GLY A 127 17.07 2.80 -3.84
CA GLY A 127 16.48 1.79 -4.71
C GLY A 127 15.20 1.15 -4.15
N TYR A 128 14.52 0.38 -4.99
CA TYR A 128 13.29 -0.32 -4.63
C TYR A 128 13.31 -1.76 -5.15
N THR A 129 12.74 -2.68 -4.39
CA THR A 129 12.47 -4.06 -4.85
C THR A 129 11.13 -4.17 -5.58
N VAL A 130 10.20 -3.25 -5.30
CA VAL A 130 8.89 -3.18 -5.93
C VAL A 130 8.51 -1.72 -6.14
N VAL A 131 8.07 -1.38 -7.35
CA VAL A 131 7.40 -0.11 -7.66
C VAL A 131 5.97 -0.41 -8.08
N ILE A 132 5.02 0.36 -7.58
CA ILE A 132 3.59 0.17 -7.84
C ILE A 132 3.05 1.41 -8.54
N GLY A 133 2.41 1.22 -9.69
CA GLY A 133 1.70 2.25 -10.44
C GLY A 133 0.26 1.84 -10.69
N PHE A 134 -0.62 2.07 -9.70
CA PHE A 134 -2.03 1.74 -9.83
C PHE A 134 -2.84 2.93 -10.30
N SER A 135 -3.53 2.77 -11.42
CA SER A 135 -4.44 3.78 -11.95
C SER A 135 -3.81 5.19 -12.12
N ILE A 136 -2.52 5.27 -12.46
CA ILE A 136 -1.80 6.54 -12.68
C ILE A 136 -1.35 6.77 -14.12
N SER A 137 -1.22 5.73 -14.95
CA SER A 137 -0.59 5.85 -16.27
C SER A 137 -1.35 6.81 -17.19
N LYS A 138 -2.69 6.75 -17.18
CA LYS A 138 -3.55 7.68 -17.91
C LYS A 138 -3.28 9.15 -17.56
N TRP A 139 -3.14 9.44 -16.26
CA TRP A 139 -2.95 10.81 -15.80
C TRP A 139 -1.58 11.35 -16.19
N ILE A 140 -0.53 10.55 -16.06
CA ILE A 140 0.81 10.90 -16.56
C ILE A 140 0.75 11.19 -18.06
N HIS A 141 0.11 10.30 -18.80
CA HIS A 141 0.02 10.34 -20.25
C HIS A 141 -0.78 11.56 -20.77
N LEU A 142 -1.94 11.86 -20.19
CA LEU A 142 -2.74 13.03 -20.59
C LEU A 142 -2.07 14.36 -20.19
N ASN A 143 -1.33 14.39 -19.08
CA ASN A 143 -0.70 15.62 -18.60
C ASN A 143 0.60 15.95 -19.33
N GLY A 144 1.44 14.95 -19.59
CA GLY A 144 2.79 15.14 -20.12
C GLY A 144 3.06 14.44 -21.46
N GLY A 145 2.06 13.81 -22.06
CA GLY A 145 2.19 13.14 -23.36
C GLY A 145 2.98 11.85 -23.33
N ASP A 146 3.24 11.33 -24.52
CA ASP A 146 4.02 10.11 -24.76
C ASP A 146 5.42 10.17 -24.12
N ASP A 147 6.05 11.35 -24.11
CA ASP A 147 7.38 11.56 -23.54
C ASP A 147 7.40 11.40 -22.01
N ALA A 148 6.39 11.96 -21.32
CA ALA A 148 6.28 11.80 -19.87
C ALA A 148 5.98 10.35 -19.48
N LEU A 149 5.16 9.65 -20.27
CA LEU A 149 4.88 8.24 -20.05
C LEU A 149 6.14 7.37 -20.21
N ARG A 150 6.94 7.61 -21.27
CA ARG A 150 8.23 6.94 -21.46
C ARG A 150 9.24 7.30 -20.37
N ALA A 151 9.27 8.57 -19.94
CA ALA A 151 10.12 9.01 -18.84
C ALA A 151 9.74 8.32 -17.53
N PHE A 152 8.44 8.15 -17.25
CA PHE A 152 7.96 7.38 -16.11
C PHE A 152 8.43 5.92 -16.17
N PHE A 153 8.21 5.21 -17.27
CA PHE A 153 8.65 3.81 -17.39
C PHE A 153 10.17 3.64 -17.25
N ARG A 154 10.96 4.51 -17.88
CA ARG A 154 12.43 4.51 -17.69
C ARG A 154 12.81 4.77 -16.24
N ARG A 155 12.18 5.74 -15.60
CA ARG A 155 12.45 6.05 -14.20
C ARG A 155 12.12 4.88 -13.28
N VAL A 156 11.00 4.20 -13.50
CA VAL A 156 10.65 3.00 -12.73
C VAL A 156 11.76 1.95 -12.84
N HIS A 157 12.27 1.72 -14.06
CA HIS A 157 13.39 0.81 -14.27
C HIS A 157 14.67 1.27 -13.54
N ASP A 158 15.02 2.56 -13.62
CA ASP A 158 16.24 3.12 -13.01
C ASP A 158 16.27 2.99 -11.48
N VAL A 159 15.11 3.09 -10.83
CA VAL A 159 15.02 3.04 -9.36
C VAL A 159 14.83 1.61 -8.83
N LEU A 160 14.53 0.64 -9.71
CA LEU A 160 14.41 -0.75 -9.32
C LEU A 160 15.79 -1.40 -9.21
N GLU A 161 15.98 -2.18 -8.14
CA GLU A 161 17.13 -3.06 -8.03
C GLU A 161 17.05 -4.20 -9.07
N PRO A 162 18.18 -4.83 -9.44
CA PRO A 162 18.16 -6.02 -10.29
C PRO A 162 17.24 -7.11 -9.70
N GLY A 163 16.29 -7.59 -10.49
CA GLY A 163 15.26 -8.56 -10.04
C GLY A 163 14.05 -7.94 -9.34
N GLY A 164 14.00 -6.61 -9.22
CA GLY A 164 12.85 -5.87 -8.73
C GLY A 164 11.65 -5.95 -9.67
N ASN A 165 10.46 -5.67 -9.14
CA ASN A 165 9.20 -5.84 -9.86
C ASN A 165 8.47 -4.51 -10.05
N PHE A 166 8.00 -4.26 -11.26
CA PHE A 166 7.05 -3.19 -11.53
C PHE A 166 5.63 -3.77 -11.60
N VAL A 167 4.75 -3.33 -10.70
CA VAL A 167 3.33 -3.69 -10.73
C VAL A 167 2.54 -2.51 -11.27
N LEU A 168 2.04 -2.65 -12.49
CA LEU A 168 1.29 -1.62 -13.19
C LEU A 168 -0.17 -2.04 -13.37
N GLU A 169 -1.10 -1.13 -13.05
CA GLU A 169 -2.50 -1.23 -13.47
C GLU A 169 -2.76 -0.15 -14.53
N PRO A 170 -2.68 -0.49 -15.83
CA PRO A 170 -2.97 0.47 -16.89
C PRO A 170 -4.47 0.63 -17.07
N GLN A 171 -4.94 1.88 -17.22
CA GLN A 171 -6.33 2.12 -17.55
C GLN A 171 -6.58 1.99 -19.05
N ALA A 172 -7.72 1.40 -19.41
CA ALA A 172 -8.16 1.26 -20.79
C ALA A 172 -8.33 2.62 -21.50
N TRP A 173 -8.14 2.61 -22.82
CA TRP A 173 -8.10 3.82 -23.64
C TRP A 173 -9.42 4.60 -23.66
N ASP A 174 -10.53 3.89 -23.62
CA ASP A 174 -11.88 4.47 -23.51
C ASP A 174 -12.03 5.41 -22.31
N THR A 175 -11.40 5.08 -21.17
CA THR A 175 -11.42 5.91 -19.95
C THR A 175 -10.73 7.28 -20.13
N TYR A 176 -9.94 7.48 -21.19
CA TYR A 176 -9.33 8.76 -21.54
C TYR A 176 -10.38 9.76 -22.06
N ALA A 177 -11.47 9.28 -22.66
CA ALA A 177 -12.50 10.14 -23.23
C ALA A 177 -13.24 10.96 -22.17
N LYS A 178 -13.48 10.39 -20.98
CA LYS A 178 -14.06 11.10 -19.84
C LYS A 178 -13.06 12.12 -19.27
N ALA A 179 -11.83 11.70 -19.03
CA ALA A 179 -10.78 12.53 -18.45
C ALA A 179 -10.44 13.76 -19.31
N LYS A 180 -10.32 13.61 -20.63
CA LYS A 180 -9.99 14.73 -21.53
C LYS A 180 -11.08 15.80 -21.61
N ARG A 181 -12.32 15.51 -21.19
CA ARG A 181 -13.42 16.49 -21.16
C ARG A 181 -13.40 17.36 -19.91
N MET A 182 -12.59 17.01 -18.93
CA MET A 182 -12.50 17.74 -17.66
C MET A 182 -11.71 19.04 -17.80
N ASP A 183 -10.81 19.13 -18.79
CA ASP A 183 -9.88 20.24 -18.94
C ASP A 183 -9.39 20.38 -20.40
N GLU A 184 -9.34 21.61 -20.92
CA GLU A 184 -8.97 21.87 -22.32
C GLU A 184 -7.50 21.55 -22.62
N ARG A 185 -6.57 21.69 -21.66
CA ARG A 185 -5.18 21.29 -21.85
C ARG A 185 -5.07 19.77 -22.01
N LEU A 186 -5.79 19.00 -21.18
CA LEU A 186 -5.84 17.54 -21.32
C LEU A 186 -6.40 17.12 -22.68
N LYS A 187 -7.42 17.82 -23.17
CA LYS A 187 -8.02 17.60 -24.50
C LYS A 187 -7.03 17.86 -25.63
N GLU A 188 -6.29 18.96 -25.59
CA GLU A 188 -5.29 19.28 -26.62
C GLU A 188 -4.11 18.29 -26.60
N ASN A 189 -3.66 17.89 -25.42
CA ASN A 189 -2.63 16.86 -25.29
C ASN A 189 -3.12 15.50 -25.82
N ALA A 190 -4.36 15.11 -25.52
CA ALA A 190 -4.95 13.85 -25.97
C ALA A 190 -4.94 13.69 -27.49
N LYS A 191 -5.02 14.79 -28.26
CA LYS A 191 -4.94 14.76 -29.74
C LYS A 191 -3.57 14.35 -30.26
N LYS A 192 -2.52 14.56 -29.48
CA LYS A 192 -1.12 14.30 -29.88
C LYS A 192 -0.66 12.89 -29.54
N LEU A 193 -1.38 12.20 -28.64
CA LEU A 193 -0.98 10.89 -28.12
C LEU A 193 -0.96 9.82 -29.20
N GLN A 194 0.19 9.17 -29.37
CA GLN A 194 0.36 8.05 -30.29
C GLN A 194 0.33 6.72 -29.53
N ILE A 195 1.03 6.67 -28.41
CA ILE A 195 1.08 5.47 -27.55
C ILE A 195 -0.33 5.10 -27.06
N ARG A 196 -0.63 3.81 -27.04
CA ARG A 196 -1.85 3.25 -26.43
C ARG A 196 -1.47 2.30 -25.28
N PRO A 197 -2.41 1.99 -24.37
CA PRO A 197 -2.19 0.99 -23.33
C PRO A 197 -1.64 -0.34 -23.86
N ASP A 198 -2.12 -0.77 -25.04
CA ASP A 198 -1.65 -1.99 -25.71
C ASP A 198 -0.18 -1.94 -26.14
N ASP A 199 0.41 -0.74 -26.27
CA ASP A 199 1.85 -0.57 -26.53
C ASP A 199 2.72 -0.72 -25.28
N PHE A 200 2.15 -0.70 -24.08
CA PHE A 200 2.92 -0.55 -22.84
C PHE A 200 3.89 -1.70 -22.61
N GLU A 201 3.48 -2.94 -22.85
CA GLU A 201 4.35 -4.12 -22.69
C GLU A 201 5.57 -4.05 -23.61
N ARG A 202 5.37 -3.66 -24.87
CA ARG A 202 6.46 -3.48 -25.83
C ARG A 202 7.41 -2.38 -25.36
N ILE A 203 6.87 -1.24 -24.92
CA ILE A 203 7.70 -0.12 -24.44
C ILE A 203 8.46 -0.50 -23.17
N LEU A 204 7.84 -1.21 -22.23
CA LEU A 204 8.51 -1.70 -21.03
C LEU A 204 9.62 -2.70 -21.37
N SER A 205 9.39 -3.57 -22.36
CA SER A 205 10.44 -4.48 -22.87
C SER A 205 11.60 -3.70 -23.51
N GLU A 206 11.31 -2.66 -24.30
CA GLU A 206 12.32 -1.75 -24.88
C GLU A 206 13.13 -1.00 -23.80
N VAL A 207 12.52 -0.70 -22.65
CA VAL A 207 13.20 -0.08 -21.50
C VAL A 207 14.15 -1.06 -20.80
N GLY A 208 13.86 -2.36 -20.83
CA GLY A 208 14.69 -3.40 -20.20
C GLY A 208 13.96 -4.36 -19.28
N PHE A 209 12.62 -4.26 -19.15
CA PHE A 209 11.85 -5.22 -18.38
C PHE A 209 11.74 -6.58 -19.09
N GLY A 210 11.61 -7.64 -18.30
CA GLY A 210 11.26 -8.97 -18.80
C GLY A 210 9.78 -9.05 -19.24
N PRO A 211 9.35 -10.24 -19.72
CA PRO A 211 7.97 -10.47 -20.13
C PRO A 211 6.96 -10.13 -19.03
N ALA A 212 5.87 -9.48 -19.39
CA ALA A 212 4.81 -9.14 -18.44
C ALA A 212 4.03 -10.38 -17.99
N GLN A 213 3.56 -10.36 -16.74
CA GLN A 213 2.61 -11.33 -16.20
C GLN A 213 1.30 -10.62 -15.85
N HIS A 214 0.17 -11.20 -16.29
CA HIS A 214 -1.15 -10.63 -16.06
C HIS A 214 -1.85 -11.31 -14.87
N PHE A 215 -2.37 -10.50 -13.95
CA PHE A 215 -2.99 -10.95 -12.71
C PHE A 215 -4.47 -10.53 -12.62
N GLY A 216 -5.26 -10.93 -13.63
CA GLY A 216 -6.71 -10.68 -13.69
C GLY A 216 -7.12 -9.30 -14.23
N THR A 217 -8.43 -9.05 -14.24
CA THR A 217 -9.04 -7.76 -14.62
C THR A 217 -9.62 -7.08 -13.38
N THR A 218 -9.45 -5.77 -13.26
CA THR A 218 -10.09 -4.99 -12.19
C THR A 218 -11.61 -5.06 -12.32
N GLY A 219 -12.32 -5.20 -11.20
CA GLY A 219 -13.79 -5.17 -11.19
C GLY A 219 -14.36 -3.77 -11.45
N ASP A 220 -15.57 -3.69 -11.99
CA ASP A 220 -16.31 -2.44 -12.21
C ASP A 220 -16.58 -1.70 -10.89
N GLY A 221 -15.67 -0.85 -10.42
CA GLY A 221 -15.87 -0.17 -9.13
C GLY A 221 -15.02 1.05 -8.81
N GLY A 222 -14.22 1.56 -9.75
CA GLY A 222 -13.34 2.71 -9.52
C GLY A 222 -13.58 3.85 -10.51
N GLU A 223 -14.72 4.53 -10.41
CA GLU A 223 -14.96 5.83 -11.06
C GLU A 223 -15.03 6.96 -10.03
#